data_AF-A0A962BGJ8-F1
#
_entry.id   AF-A0A962BGJ8-F1
#
_cell.length_a   1.000
_cell.length_b   1.000
_cell.length_c   1.000
_cell.angle_alpha   90.00
_cell.angle_beta   90.00
_cell.angle_gamma   90.00
#
_symmetry.space_group_name_H-M   'P 1'
#
loop_
_entity.id
_entity.type
_entity.pdbx_description
1 polymer ?
#
loop_
_entity_poly.entity_id
_entity_poly.type
_entity_poly.pdbx_seq_one_letter_code
_entity_poly.pdbx_strand_id
1 'polypeptide(L)'
;MPAALSAVMAPNQPFSADLSAFRNWNTMLARYRSNTANDTPFHAAWQRMVAGLAGLSLMALLRRVNELINNHPYVTDEALWHTGDYWATPGEFMAYGGDCEDFATAKYLALRAIGLP
;
A
#
# COMPACT_ATOMS: atom_id res chain seq x y z
N MET A 1 -3.25 -11.73 -22.46
CA MET A 1 -3.53 -11.78 -21.01
C MET A 1 -2.54 -12.78 -20.41
N PRO A 2 -1.58 -12.40 -19.55
CA PRO A 2 -0.76 -13.40 -18.87
C PRO A 2 -1.66 -14.16 -17.87
N ALA A 3 -1.57 -15.48 -17.91
CA ALA A 3 -2.57 -16.43 -17.41
C ALA A 3 -2.60 -16.63 -15.88
N ALA A 4 -2.38 -15.59 -15.07
CA ALA A 4 -2.23 -15.75 -13.62
C ALA A 4 -3.23 -14.97 -12.75
N LEU A 5 -4.26 -14.34 -13.33
CA LEU A 5 -5.23 -13.53 -12.57
C LEU A 5 -6.67 -14.08 -12.57
N SER A 6 -6.86 -15.38 -12.82
CA SER A 6 -8.19 -15.94 -13.09
C SER A 6 -8.91 -16.59 -11.91
N ALA A 7 -8.29 -16.68 -10.72
CA ALA A 7 -8.85 -17.47 -9.60
C ALA A 7 -9.64 -16.65 -8.55
N VAL A 8 -9.57 -15.32 -8.58
CA VAL A 8 -10.16 -14.45 -7.54
C VAL A 8 -11.35 -13.63 -8.04
N MET A 9 -11.43 -13.35 -9.34
CA MET A 9 -12.52 -12.56 -9.91
C MET A 9 -13.60 -13.44 -10.52
N ALA A 10 -14.86 -13.07 -10.33
CA ALA A 10 -15.98 -13.76 -10.97
C ALA A 10 -15.77 -13.76 -12.50
N PRO A 11 -16.10 -14.87 -13.20
CA PRO A 11 -15.71 -15.09 -14.59
C PRO A 11 -16.23 -14.04 -15.60
N ASN A 12 -17.13 -13.15 -15.17
CA ASN A 12 -17.75 -12.10 -16.00
C ASN A 12 -17.65 -10.70 -15.38
N GLN A 13 -16.67 -10.43 -14.50
CA GLN A 13 -16.44 -9.05 -14.06
C GLN A 13 -15.86 -8.21 -15.20
N PRO A 14 -16.47 -7.06 -15.55
CA PRO A 14 -15.90 -6.17 -16.55
C PRO A 14 -14.56 -5.64 -16.06
N PHE A 15 -13.49 -5.85 -16.83
CA PHE A 15 -12.20 -5.23 -16.59
C PHE A 15 -12.19 -3.83 -17.19
N SER A 16 -11.87 -2.82 -16.37
CA SER A 16 -11.59 -1.46 -16.83
C SER A 16 -10.13 -1.13 -16.58
N ALA A 17 -9.42 -0.69 -17.62
CA ALA A 17 -8.11 -0.08 -17.48
C ALA A 17 -8.18 1.40 -17.07
N ASP A 18 -9.37 2.01 -17.13
CA ASP A 18 -9.58 3.38 -16.68
C ASP A 18 -9.73 3.41 -15.16
N LEU A 19 -8.75 4.03 -14.50
CA LEU A 19 -8.72 4.22 -13.05
C LEU A 19 -9.21 5.62 -12.64
N SER A 20 -9.67 6.47 -13.55
CA SER A 20 -10.04 7.87 -13.29
C SER A 20 -11.08 8.04 -12.18
N ALA A 21 -11.96 7.04 -12.00
CA ALA A 21 -12.94 6.99 -10.92
C ALA A 21 -12.30 6.87 -9.52
N PHE A 22 -11.12 6.26 -9.39
CA PHE A 22 -10.42 6.05 -8.12
C PHE A 22 -9.55 7.25 -7.77
N ARG A 23 -10.20 8.39 -7.49
CA ARG A 23 -9.52 9.68 -7.29
C ARG A 23 -8.51 9.66 -6.14
N ASN A 24 -8.88 9.13 -4.98
CA ASN A 24 -8.02 9.11 -3.79
C ASN A 24 -6.80 8.21 -4.01
N TRP A 25 -7.02 7.01 -4.56
CA TRP A 25 -5.96 6.11 -5.00
C TRP A 25 -4.97 6.78 -5.97
N ASN A 26 -5.48 7.40 -7.03
CA ASN A 26 -4.62 8.05 -8.03
C ASN A 26 -3.85 9.23 -7.43
N THR A 27 -4.48 9.99 -6.55
CA THR A 27 -3.85 11.13 -5.87
C THR A 27 -2.76 10.66 -4.91
N MET A 28 -3.04 9.65 -4.08
CA MET A 28 -2.07 9.02 -3.20
C MET A 28 -0.91 8.41 -4.00
N LEU A 29 -1.18 7.69 -5.09
CA LEU A 29 -0.13 7.15 -5.95
C LEU A 29 0.73 8.24 -6.59
N ALA A 30 0.13 9.36 -7.00
CA ALA A 30 0.87 10.50 -7.51
C ALA A 30 1.81 11.07 -6.43
N ARG A 31 1.31 11.26 -5.20
CA ARG A 31 2.14 11.67 -4.04
C ARG A 31 3.25 10.67 -3.73
N TYR A 32 2.94 9.38 -3.73
CA TYR A 32 3.90 8.31 -3.48
C TYR A 32 5.00 8.29 -4.56
N ARG A 33 4.63 8.43 -5.83
CA ARG A 33 5.57 8.46 -6.97
C ARG A 33 6.36 9.76 -7.07
N SER A 34 5.80 10.90 -6.62
CA SER A 34 6.51 12.17 -6.60
C SER A 34 7.44 12.30 -5.38
N ASN A 35 7.22 11.50 -4.33
CA ASN A 35 8.09 11.41 -3.16
C ASN A 35 9.37 10.60 -3.44
N THR A 36 10.06 10.89 -4.54
CA THR A 36 11.27 10.18 -4.96
C THR A 36 12.55 10.58 -4.24
N ALA A 37 12.55 11.57 -3.33
CA ALA A 37 13.83 12.07 -2.80
C ALA A 37 13.78 12.87 -1.49
N ASN A 38 12.63 12.99 -0.80
CA ASN A 38 12.63 13.71 0.48
C ASN A 38 13.12 12.75 1.57
N ASP A 39 14.37 12.97 2.02
CA ASP A 39 15.13 12.35 3.13
C ASP A 39 14.37 12.35 4.48
N THR A 40 13.17 11.79 4.50
CA THR A 40 12.43 11.58 5.73
C THR A 40 12.86 10.24 6.31
N PRO A 41 13.07 10.14 7.64
CA PRO A 41 13.36 8.88 8.30
C PRO A 41 12.33 7.78 7.99
N PHE A 42 11.07 8.18 7.75
CA PHE A 42 9.96 7.28 7.45
C PHE A 42 10.03 6.68 6.04
N HIS A 43 10.47 7.43 5.03
CA HIS A 43 10.73 6.87 3.70
C HIS A 43 11.86 5.82 3.77
N ALA A 44 12.94 6.14 4.48
CA ALA A 44 14.03 5.18 4.69
C ALA A 44 13.57 3.96 5.51
N ALA A 45 12.70 4.14 6.50
CA ALA A 45 12.09 3.04 7.25
C ALA A 45 11.24 2.14 6.36
N TRP A 46 10.42 2.72 5.48
CA TRP A 46 9.65 2.01 4.47
C TRP A 46 10.56 1.19 3.54
N GLN A 47 11.57 1.82 2.95
CA GLN A 47 12.53 1.13 2.06
C GLN A 47 13.24 -0.03 2.78
N ARG A 48 13.70 0.17 4.02
CA ARG A 48 14.32 -0.89 4.83
C ARG A 48 13.35 -2.04 5.13
N MET A 49 12.10 -1.71 5.49
CA MET A 49 11.07 -2.70 5.74
C MET A 49 10.85 -3.55 4.48
N VAL A 50 10.67 -2.92 3.32
CA VAL A 50 10.46 -3.62 2.04
C VAL A 50 11.67 -4.46 1.64
N ALA A 51 12.90 -3.94 1.78
CA ALA A 51 14.12 -4.67 1.48
C ALA A 51 14.26 -5.95 2.33
N GLY A 52 13.80 -5.92 3.59
CA GLY A 52 13.79 -7.07 4.49
C GLY A 52 12.79 -8.17 4.14
N LEU A 53 11.94 -7.99 3.11
CA LEU A 53 10.95 -8.97 2.67
C LEU A 53 11.44 -9.87 1.53
N ALA A 54 12.57 -9.54 0.91
CA ALA A 54 13.10 -10.28 -0.24
C ALA A 54 13.49 -11.73 0.12
N GLY A 55 13.23 -12.67 -0.79
CA GLY A 55 13.63 -14.08 -0.65
C GLY A 55 12.72 -14.96 0.22
N LEU A 56 11.66 -14.41 0.81
CA LEU A 56 10.66 -15.18 1.54
C LEU A 56 9.76 -15.99 0.58
N SER A 57 9.30 -17.17 1.03
CA SER A 57 8.24 -17.90 0.32
C SER A 57 6.94 -17.08 0.32
N LEU A 58 6.08 -17.25 -0.69
CA LEU A 58 4.86 -16.45 -0.85
C LEU A 58 4.02 -16.35 0.44
N MET A 59 3.76 -17.48 1.10
CA MET A 59 2.96 -17.48 2.33
C MET A 59 3.69 -16.84 3.52
N ALA A 60 5.01 -17.01 3.63
CA ALA A 60 5.81 -16.34 4.66
C ALA A 60 5.83 -14.83 4.45
N LEU A 61 5.96 -14.41 3.19
CA LEU A 61 5.91 -13.02 2.77
C LEU A 61 4.57 -12.36 3.12
N LEU A 62 3.44 -12.97 2.73
CA LEU A 62 2.10 -12.44 3.00
C LEU A 62 1.86 -12.27 4.51
N ARG A 63 2.24 -13.28 5.32
CA ARG A 63 2.16 -13.18 6.78
C ARG A 63 3.04 -12.06 7.32
N ARG A 64 4.30 -11.99 6.86
CA ARG A 64 5.25 -11.01 7.35
C ARG A 64 4.83 -9.58 7.03
N VAL A 65 4.34 -9.33 5.82
CA VAL A 65 3.78 -8.02 5.43
C VAL A 65 2.58 -7.68 6.31
N ASN A 66 1.65 -8.63 6.49
CA ASN A 66 0.47 -8.38 7.30
C ASN A 66 0.82 -8.07 8.76
N GLU A 67 1.75 -8.82 9.36
CA GLU A 67 2.25 -8.59 10.73
C GLU A 67 2.92 -7.23 10.88
N LEU A 68 3.85 -6.88 9.97
CA LEU A 68 4.57 -5.62 10.04
C LEU A 68 3.63 -4.42 9.95
N ILE A 69 2.72 -4.43 8.98
CA ILE A 69 1.76 -3.34 8.79
C ILE A 69 0.74 -3.30 9.93
N ASN A 70 0.27 -4.44 10.45
CA ASN A 70 -0.70 -4.48 11.55
C ASN A 70 -0.16 -4.02 12.89
N ASN A 71 1.17 -3.88 13.05
CA ASN A 71 1.78 -3.35 14.27
C ASN A 71 1.80 -1.81 14.31
N HIS A 72 1.36 -1.13 13.25
CA HIS A 72 1.18 0.32 13.26
C HIS A 72 -0.13 0.71 13.96
N PRO A 73 -0.22 1.93 14.53
CA PRO A 73 -1.44 2.38 15.18
C PRO A 73 -2.58 2.60 14.17
N TYR A 74 -3.79 2.24 14.58
CA TYR A 74 -5.01 2.60 13.86
C TYR A 74 -5.46 3.99 14.32
N VAL A 75 -5.54 4.94 13.40
CA VAL A 75 -5.93 6.32 13.68
C VAL A 75 -6.78 6.82 12.51
N THR A 76 -7.95 7.40 12.80
CA THR A 76 -8.87 7.87 11.76
C THR A 76 -8.34 9.13 11.07
N ASP A 77 -8.76 9.33 9.83
CA ASP A 77 -8.41 10.53 9.07
C ASP A 77 -8.85 11.83 9.70
N GLU A 78 -10.00 11.84 10.37
CA GLU A 78 -10.49 13.02 11.08
C GLU A 78 -9.50 13.43 12.19
N ALA A 79 -8.92 12.45 12.87
CA ALA A 79 -7.96 12.68 13.96
C ALA A 79 -6.57 13.06 13.44
N LEU A 80 -6.10 12.48 12.33
CA LEU A 80 -4.76 12.75 11.77
C LEU A 80 -4.72 13.96 10.83
N TRP A 81 -5.69 14.04 9.92
CA TRP A 81 -5.66 14.92 8.75
C TRP A 81 -6.77 15.97 8.75
N HIS A 82 -7.68 15.92 9.73
CA HIS A 82 -8.83 16.83 9.86
C HIS A 82 -9.73 16.86 8.62
N THR A 83 -9.82 15.72 7.93
CA THR A 83 -10.68 15.49 6.77
C THR A 83 -11.32 14.11 6.90
N GLY A 84 -12.38 13.86 6.13
CA GLY A 84 -13.15 12.62 6.22
C GLY A 84 -12.60 11.44 5.42
N ASP A 85 -11.62 11.67 4.54
CA ASP A 85 -11.07 10.65 3.62
C ASP A 85 -9.72 11.16 3.00
N TYR A 86 -8.59 10.76 3.59
CA TYR A 86 -7.23 11.07 3.18
C TYR A 86 -6.39 9.79 3.09
N TRP A 87 -6.04 9.40 1.87
CA TRP A 87 -5.25 8.20 1.67
C TRP A 87 -3.76 8.47 1.88
N ALA A 88 -3.21 8.02 3.01
CA ALA A 88 -1.81 8.21 3.34
C ALA A 88 -0.89 7.48 2.34
N THR A 89 0.22 8.11 1.99
CA THR A 89 1.32 7.41 1.33
C THR A 89 1.97 6.43 2.32
N PRO A 90 2.67 5.37 1.86
CA PRO A 90 3.37 4.47 2.76
C PRO A 90 4.33 5.16 3.74
N GLY A 91 4.99 6.24 3.34
CA GLY A 91 5.85 7.01 4.23
C GLY A 91 5.07 7.73 5.34
N GLU A 92 3.94 8.34 5.02
CA GLU A 92 3.04 8.96 6.01
C GLU A 92 2.45 7.91 6.94
N PHE A 93 2.01 6.76 6.40
CA PHE A 93 1.53 5.63 7.19
C PHE A 93 2.58 5.11 8.18
N MET A 94 3.84 4.96 7.72
CA MET A 94 4.94 4.54 8.61
C MET A 94 5.20 5.55 9.74
N ALA A 95 4.90 6.83 9.51
CA ALA A 95 5.09 7.89 10.49
C ALA A 95 3.98 7.97 11.53
N TYR A 96 2.73 7.82 11.09
CA TYR A 96 1.56 8.20 11.88
C TYR A 96 0.55 7.07 12.10
N GLY A 97 0.68 5.96 11.37
CA GLY A 97 -0.41 4.99 11.22
C GLY A 97 -1.44 5.48 10.19
N GLY A 98 -2.67 4.98 10.30
CA GLY A 98 -3.77 5.33 9.42
C GLY A 98 -5.01 4.51 9.72
N ASP A 99 -5.96 4.50 8.80
CA ASP A 99 -7.20 3.71 8.92
C ASP A 99 -7.26 2.58 7.88
N CYS A 100 -8.45 2.09 7.53
CA CYS A 100 -8.55 0.77 6.91
C CYS A 100 -7.95 0.70 5.50
N GLU A 101 -8.14 1.74 4.68
CA GLU A 101 -7.57 1.86 3.34
C GLU A 101 -6.06 2.00 3.37
N ASP A 102 -5.50 2.67 4.38
CA ASP A 102 -4.07 2.92 4.49
C ASP A 102 -3.34 1.61 4.80
N PHE A 103 -3.87 0.82 5.74
CA PHE A 103 -3.35 -0.52 6.03
C PHE A 103 -3.42 -1.42 4.79
N ALA A 104 -4.54 -1.39 4.05
CA ALA A 104 -4.70 -2.21 2.84
C ALA A 104 -3.73 -1.79 1.73
N THR A 105 -3.61 -0.48 1.50
CA THR A 105 -2.76 0.12 0.49
C THR A 105 -1.29 -0.08 0.79
N ALA A 106 -0.86 0.08 2.05
CA ALA A 106 0.51 -0.20 2.46
C ALA A 106 0.88 -1.67 2.21
N LYS A 107 0.01 -2.63 2.60
CA LYS A 107 0.25 -4.06 2.30
C LYS A 107 0.38 -4.33 0.81
N TYR A 108 -0.53 -3.78 0.01
CA TYR A 108 -0.47 -3.91 -1.45
C TYR A 108 0.84 -3.35 -2.03
N LEU A 109 1.21 -2.11 -1.67
CA LEU A 109 2.40 -1.46 -2.20
C LEU A 109 3.69 -2.16 -1.76
N ALA A 110 3.75 -2.69 -0.53
CA ALA A 110 4.89 -3.50 -0.08
C ALA A 110 5.05 -4.77 -0.94
N LEU A 111 3.97 -5.50 -1.20
CA LEU A 111 3.98 -6.71 -2.02
C LEU A 111 4.35 -6.41 -3.48
N ARG A 112 3.83 -5.31 -4.03
CA ARG A 112 4.18 -4.86 -5.39
C ARG A 112 5.64 -4.45 -5.50
N ALA A 113 6.21 -3.81 -4.47
CA ALA A 113 7.60 -3.33 -4.48
C ALA A 113 8.63 -4.47 -4.55
N ILE A 114 8.27 -5.68 -4.11
CA ILE A 114 9.11 -6.88 -4.19
C ILE A 114 8.77 -7.78 -5.40
N GLY A 115 7.94 -7.29 -6.32
CA GLY A 115 7.69 -7.93 -7.61
C GLY A 115 6.54 -8.94 -7.64
N LEU A 116 5.64 -8.96 -6.65
CA LEU A 116 4.39 -9.72 -6.82
C LEU A 116 3.52 -9.03 -7.88
N PRO A 117 2.94 -9.80 -8.82
CA PRO A 117 2.10 -9.26 -9.89
C PRO A 117 0.79 -8.66 -9.37
#